data_AF-A0A484ZHD0-F1
#
_entry.id   AF-A0A484ZHD0-F1
#
_cell.length_a   1.000
_cell.length_b   1.000
_cell.length_c   1.000
_cell.angle_alpha   90.00
_cell.angle_beta   90.00
_cell.angle_gamma   90.00
#
_symmetry.space_group_name_H-M   'P 1'
#
loop_
_entity.id
_entity.type
_entity.pdbx_description
1 polymer ?
#
loop_
_entity_poly.entity_id
_entity_poly.type
_entity_poly.pdbx_seq_one_letter_code
_entity_poly.pdbx_strand_id
1 'polypeptide(L)'
;MPRTRYRMSPLLLLFVAVSSAKTADLSLDVKGLSGDLEQNVRALLSTIPDDEIANTPRFTRRVDDEIRRGLRAKGYYDPEIRFEVVKPALALKPVLTAIVEPGDPVRIEETRINIEGQAREDEAYIQLLKTGVPPDGTILDHGTYDSFKSSLTGLAIRRAILMLISLKASWA
;
A
#
# COMPACT_ATOMS: atom_id res chain seq x y z
N MET A 1 10.33 -74.46 -43.57
CA MET A 1 9.91 -73.09 -43.95
C MET A 1 8.64 -72.71 -43.18
N PRO A 2 8.66 -71.74 -42.25
CA PRO A 2 7.46 -71.12 -41.71
C PRO A 2 7.23 -69.71 -42.32
N ARG A 3 5.97 -69.36 -42.60
CA ARG A 3 5.58 -68.01 -43.06
C ARG A 3 5.16 -67.16 -41.86
N THR A 4 5.95 -66.14 -41.54
CA THR A 4 5.64 -65.09 -40.56
C THR A 4 4.53 -64.17 -41.06
N ARG A 5 3.52 -63.91 -40.23
CA ARG A 5 2.46 -62.92 -40.50
C ARG A 5 2.67 -61.71 -39.59
N TYR A 6 3.10 -60.59 -40.18
CA TYR A 6 3.00 -59.27 -39.54
C TYR A 6 1.66 -58.64 -39.95
N ARG A 7 0.83 -58.25 -38.98
CA ARG A 7 -0.29 -57.32 -39.23
C ARG A 7 -0.27 -56.22 -38.19
N MET A 8 -0.17 -55.02 -38.75
CA MET A 8 -0.04 -53.70 -38.14
C MET A 8 -1.18 -53.36 -37.16
N SER A 9 -0.86 -52.62 -36.11
CA SER A 9 -1.84 -51.92 -35.27
C SER A 9 -1.58 -50.41 -35.34
N PRO A 10 -2.61 -49.55 -35.47
CA PRO A 10 -2.45 -48.13 -35.77
C PRO A 10 -2.12 -47.32 -34.52
N LEU A 11 -1.24 -46.33 -34.70
CA LEU A 11 -0.83 -45.34 -33.70
C LEU A 11 -1.97 -44.32 -33.51
N LEU A 12 -2.66 -44.37 -32.37
CA LEU A 12 -3.72 -43.43 -32.01
C LEU A 12 -3.09 -42.13 -31.46
N LEU A 13 -3.15 -41.04 -32.23
CA LEU A 13 -2.73 -39.69 -31.83
C LEU A 13 -3.71 -39.12 -30.80
N LEU A 14 -3.24 -38.95 -29.56
CA LEU A 14 -3.97 -38.31 -28.47
C LEU A 14 -3.95 -36.79 -28.66
N PHE A 15 -5.04 -36.21 -29.15
CA PHE A 15 -5.24 -34.77 -29.22
C PHE A 15 -5.48 -34.22 -27.80
N VAL A 16 -4.47 -33.55 -27.22
CA VAL A 16 -4.65 -32.79 -25.97
C VAL A 16 -5.40 -31.51 -26.30
N ALA A 17 -6.67 -31.45 -25.93
CA ALA A 17 -7.45 -30.22 -25.96
C ALA A 17 -6.91 -29.27 -24.89
N VAL A 18 -6.13 -28.27 -25.30
CA VAL A 18 -5.68 -27.19 -24.43
C VAL A 18 -6.90 -26.31 -24.13
N SER A 19 -7.56 -26.55 -23.00
CA SER A 19 -8.65 -25.69 -22.53
C SER A 19 -8.03 -24.35 -22.13
N SER A 20 -8.19 -23.33 -22.96
CA SER A 20 -7.87 -21.95 -22.57
C SER A 20 -8.87 -21.53 -21.49
N ALA A 21 -8.43 -21.55 -20.23
CA ALA A 21 -9.17 -20.96 -19.14
C ALA A 21 -9.33 -19.46 -19.44
N LYS A 22 -10.56 -19.01 -19.73
CA LYS A 22 -10.85 -17.57 -19.77
C LYS A 22 -10.78 -17.04 -18.35
N THR A 23 -9.71 -16.33 -18.02
CA THR A 23 -9.66 -15.50 -16.81
C THR A 23 -10.84 -14.55 -16.84
N ALA A 24 -11.70 -14.59 -15.82
CA ALA A 24 -12.77 -13.64 -15.66
C ALA A 24 -12.15 -12.26 -15.43
N ASP A 25 -12.44 -11.33 -16.33
CA ASP A 25 -12.02 -9.94 -16.27
C ASP A 25 -12.71 -9.27 -15.07
N LEU A 26 -11.97 -9.10 -13.97
CA LEU A 26 -12.44 -8.65 -12.66
C LEU A 26 -11.87 -7.25 -12.39
N SER A 27 -12.67 -6.36 -11.83
CA SER A 27 -12.19 -5.04 -11.38
C SER A 27 -12.01 -4.98 -9.86
N LEU A 28 -11.17 -4.08 -9.36
CA LEU A 28 -10.94 -3.86 -7.93
C LEU A 28 -11.53 -2.52 -7.49
N ASP A 29 -12.25 -2.51 -6.37
CA ASP A 29 -12.75 -1.30 -5.72
C ASP A 29 -12.53 -1.33 -4.20
N VAL A 30 -12.51 -0.16 -3.57
CA VAL A 30 -12.37 0.02 -2.12
C VAL A 30 -13.47 0.93 -1.60
N LYS A 31 -14.11 0.53 -0.49
CA LYS A 31 -15.17 1.27 0.19
C LYS A 31 -14.90 1.40 1.68
N GLY A 32 -15.52 2.39 2.31
CA GLY A 32 -15.40 2.66 3.75
C GLY A 32 -14.24 3.59 4.13
N LEU A 33 -13.52 4.12 3.14
CA LEU A 33 -12.50 5.15 3.30
C LEU A 33 -12.96 6.48 2.68
N SER A 34 -12.41 7.58 3.16
CA SER A 34 -12.65 8.92 2.60
C SER A 34 -11.42 9.81 2.74
N GLY A 35 -11.33 10.84 1.89
CA GLY A 35 -10.26 11.86 1.97
C GLY A 35 -8.87 11.25 1.81
N ASP A 36 -7.93 11.66 2.67
CA ASP A 36 -6.52 11.25 2.59
C ASP A 36 -6.31 9.74 2.74
N LEU A 37 -7.16 9.04 3.52
CA LEU A 37 -7.09 7.59 3.66
C LEU A 37 -7.40 6.88 2.34
N GLU A 38 -8.47 7.31 1.69
CA GLU A 38 -8.89 6.77 0.40
C GLU A 38 -7.84 7.07 -0.67
N GLN A 39 -7.35 8.31 -0.73
CA GLN A 39 -6.34 8.71 -1.70
C GLN A 39 -5.07 7.87 -1.56
N ASN A 40 -4.58 7.67 -0.33
CA ASN A 40 -3.36 6.92 -0.10
C ASN A 40 -3.54 5.44 -0.48
N VAL A 41 -4.64 4.81 -0.05
CA VAL A 41 -4.94 3.42 -0.41
C VAL A 41 -5.12 3.24 -1.91
N ARG A 42 -5.87 4.12 -2.59
CA ARG A 42 -6.05 4.05 -4.05
C ARG A 42 -4.73 4.21 -4.79
N ALA A 43 -3.84 5.09 -4.33
CA ALA A 43 -2.51 5.25 -4.93
C ALA A 43 -1.71 3.95 -4.86
N LEU A 44 -1.68 3.26 -3.70
CA LEU A 44 -0.99 1.98 -3.57
C LEU A 44 -1.62 0.89 -4.44
N LEU A 45 -2.95 0.78 -4.46
CA LEU A 45 -3.65 -0.23 -5.25
C LEU A 45 -3.51 -0.02 -6.76
N SER A 46 -3.34 1.23 -7.22
CA SER A 46 -3.13 1.54 -8.64
C SER A 46 -1.82 0.97 -9.20
N THR A 47 -0.92 0.50 -8.33
CA THR A 47 0.32 -0.19 -8.74
C THR A 47 0.08 -1.65 -9.16
N ILE A 48 -1.10 -2.20 -8.86
CA ILE A 48 -1.49 -3.56 -9.24
C ILE A 48 -2.05 -3.52 -10.67
N PRO A 49 -1.49 -4.27 -11.62
CA PRO A 49 -2.00 -4.35 -12.98
C PRO A 49 -3.43 -4.93 -13.04
N ASP A 50 -4.27 -4.38 -13.92
CA ASP A 50 -5.67 -4.82 -14.07
C ASP A 50 -5.78 -6.30 -14.48
N ASP A 51 -4.82 -6.83 -15.23
CA ASP A 51 -4.78 -8.22 -15.68
C ASP A 51 -4.35 -9.22 -14.59
N GLU A 52 -3.79 -8.72 -13.48
CA GLU A 52 -3.47 -9.53 -12.30
C GLU A 52 -4.67 -9.66 -11.33
N ILE A 53 -5.76 -8.92 -11.55
CA ILE A 53 -6.91 -8.90 -10.64
C ILE A 53 -7.64 -10.25 -10.68
N ALA A 54 -7.66 -10.93 -9.53
CA ALA A 54 -8.27 -12.25 -9.40
C ALA A 54 -8.91 -12.45 -8.02
N ASN A 55 -10.04 -13.16 -7.96
CA ASN A 55 -10.65 -13.57 -6.69
C ASN A 55 -9.96 -14.81 -6.12
N THR A 56 -8.68 -14.68 -5.75
CA THR A 56 -7.89 -15.75 -5.12
C THR A 56 -7.39 -15.31 -3.75
N PRO A 57 -7.20 -16.26 -2.79
CA PRO A 57 -6.67 -15.92 -1.47
C PRO A 57 -5.30 -15.23 -1.51
N ARG A 58 -4.47 -15.52 -2.53
CA ARG A 58 -3.18 -14.86 -2.70
C ARG A 58 -3.34 -13.40 -3.10
N PHE A 59 -4.23 -13.11 -4.05
CA PHE A 59 -4.49 -11.76 -4.50
C PHE A 59 -5.13 -10.91 -3.41
N THR A 60 -6.16 -11.43 -2.73
CA THR A 60 -6.82 -10.70 -1.64
C THR A 60 -5.87 -10.40 -0.48
N ARG A 61 -4.96 -11.31 -0.14
CA ARG A 61 -3.89 -11.03 0.84
C ARG A 61 -2.96 -9.91 0.42
N ARG A 62 -2.54 -9.86 -0.86
CA ARG A 62 -1.72 -8.77 -1.37
C ARG A 62 -2.48 -7.44 -1.26
N VAL A 63 -3.75 -7.41 -1.67
CA VAL A 63 -4.60 -6.21 -1.55
C VAL A 63 -4.78 -5.78 -0.09
N ASP A 64 -5.01 -6.73 0.82
CA ASP A 64 -5.08 -6.46 2.27
C ASP A 64 -3.78 -5.82 2.78
N ASP A 65 -2.62 -6.37 2.40
CA ASP A 65 -1.31 -5.81 2.75
C ASP A 65 -1.14 -4.37 2.23
N GLU A 66 -1.52 -4.09 0.97
CA GLU A 66 -1.48 -2.74 0.40
C GLU A 66 -2.39 -1.75 1.15
N ILE A 67 -3.63 -2.15 1.44
CA ILE A 67 -4.60 -1.33 2.18
C ILE A 67 -4.04 -1.02 3.57
N ARG A 68 -3.55 -2.03 4.29
CA ARG A 68 -2.94 -1.85 5.62
C ARG A 68 -1.73 -0.92 5.56
N ARG A 69 -0.89 -1.01 4.53
CA ARG A 69 0.25 -0.09 4.36
C ARG A 69 -0.21 1.35 4.14
N GLY A 70 -1.21 1.56 3.28
CA GLY A 70 -1.76 2.90 3.03
C GLY A 70 -2.38 3.52 4.29
N LEU A 71 -3.09 2.72 5.08
CA LEU A 71 -3.70 3.17 6.34
C LEU A 71 -2.68 3.44 7.44
N ARG A 72 -1.64 2.59 7.57
CA ARG A 72 -0.56 2.77 8.56
C ARG A 72 0.19 4.09 8.37
N ALA A 73 0.43 4.49 7.12
CA ALA A 73 1.08 5.76 6.83
C ALA A 73 0.27 6.97 7.33
N LYS A 74 -1.03 6.78 7.57
CA LYS A 74 -1.98 7.78 8.09
C LYS A 74 -2.41 7.51 9.54
N GLY A 75 -1.71 6.62 10.24
CA GLY A 75 -1.91 6.37 11.67
C GLY A 75 -2.93 5.28 12.01
N TYR A 76 -3.46 4.54 11.04
CA TYR A 76 -4.45 3.49 11.28
C TYR A 76 -3.79 2.11 11.15
N TYR A 77 -3.60 1.42 12.28
CA TYR A 77 -2.77 0.21 12.35
C TYR A 77 -3.56 -1.10 12.36
N ASP A 78 -4.80 -1.06 12.83
CA ASP A 78 -5.64 -2.26 12.99
C ASP A 78 -6.98 -2.13 12.26
N PRO A 79 -6.97 -2.01 10.91
CA PRO A 79 -8.20 -1.95 10.15
C PRO A 79 -8.85 -3.33 9.99
N GLU A 80 -10.17 -3.35 9.99
CA GLU A 80 -10.95 -4.50 9.55
C GLU A 80 -11.20 -4.42 8.05
N ILE A 81 -10.91 -5.51 7.32
CA ILE A 81 -11.02 -5.55 5.86
C ILE A 81 -11.79 -6.82 5.48
N ARG A 82 -12.86 -6.63 4.69
CA ARG A 82 -13.69 -7.72 4.16
C ARG A 82 -13.74 -7.63 2.65
N PHE A 83 -13.72 -8.79 1.99
CA PHE A 83 -13.73 -8.87 0.52
C PHE A 83 -15.03 -9.50 0.03
N GLU A 84 -15.65 -8.85 -0.94
CA GLU A 84 -16.88 -9.33 -1.57
C GLU A 84 -16.80 -9.17 -3.09
N VAL A 85 -17.36 -10.14 -3.82
CA VAL A 85 -17.50 -10.01 -5.27
C VAL A 85 -18.92 -9.55 -5.59
N VAL A 86 -19.04 -8.31 -6.04
CA VAL A 86 -20.30 -7.73 -6.46
C VAL A 86 -20.50 -8.02 -7.95
N LYS A 87 -21.59 -8.70 -8.29
CA LYS A 87 -22.01 -8.93 -9.67
C LYS A 87 -23.04 -7.86 -10.05
N PRO A 88 -22.68 -6.87 -10.88
CA PRO A 88 -23.64 -5.88 -11.37
C PRO A 88 -24.76 -6.54 -12.19
N ALA A 89 -25.96 -5.95 -12.12
CA ALA A 89 -27.17 -6.49 -12.76
C ALA A 89 -27.17 -6.37 -14.29
N LEU A 90 -26.44 -5.38 -14.82
CA LEU A 90 -26.13 -5.25 -16.25
C LEU A 90 -24.83 -6.01 -16.52
N ALA A 91 -24.61 -6.46 -17.76
CA ALA A 91 -23.47 -7.28 -18.24
C ALA A 91 -22.07 -6.62 -18.13
N LEU A 92 -21.82 -5.96 -17.01
CA LEU A 92 -20.58 -5.34 -16.59
C LEU A 92 -19.70 -6.39 -15.92
N LYS A 93 -18.40 -6.09 -15.91
CA LYS A 93 -17.40 -6.92 -15.24
C LYS A 93 -17.74 -7.04 -13.74
N PRO A 94 -17.61 -8.24 -13.14
CA PRO A 94 -17.70 -8.37 -11.69
C PRO A 94 -16.65 -7.48 -11.00
N VAL A 95 -16.95 -7.01 -9.79
CA VAL A 95 -16.06 -6.14 -9.02
C VAL A 95 -15.72 -6.81 -7.70
N LEU A 96 -14.44 -7.06 -7.46
CA LEU A 96 -13.91 -7.39 -6.14
C LEU A 96 -13.85 -6.10 -5.32
N THR A 97 -14.70 -6.01 -4.30
CA THR A 97 -14.79 -4.85 -3.42
C THR A 97 -14.12 -5.18 -2.09
N ALA A 98 -13.14 -4.38 -1.68
CA ALA A 98 -12.61 -4.37 -0.32
C ALA A 98 -13.39 -3.35 0.51
N ILE A 99 -14.15 -3.84 1.50
CA ILE A 99 -14.88 -3.02 2.46
C ILE A 99 -13.98 -2.86 3.68
N VAL A 100 -13.63 -1.62 3.99
CA VAL A 100 -12.60 -1.28 4.98
C VAL A 100 -13.20 -0.44 6.11
N GLU A 101 -12.93 -0.84 7.33
CA GLU A 101 -13.20 -0.05 8.54
C GLU A 101 -11.84 0.32 9.16
N PRO A 102 -11.41 1.60 9.13
CA PRO A 102 -10.08 2.00 9.57
C PRO A 102 -9.74 1.71 11.03
N GLY A 103 -10.76 1.65 11.90
CA GLY A 103 -10.60 1.60 13.35
C GLY A 103 -10.14 2.94 13.94
N ASP A 104 -9.59 2.88 15.15
CA ASP A 104 -9.09 4.05 15.86
C ASP A 104 -7.69 4.46 15.38
N PRO A 105 -7.44 5.77 15.19
CA PRO A 105 -6.13 6.25 14.82
C PRO A 105 -5.19 6.30 16.02
N VAL A 106 -3.93 5.94 15.77
CA VAL A 106 -2.81 6.20 16.66
C VAL A 106 -2.53 7.71 16.70
N ARG A 107 -2.30 8.23 17.89
CA ARG A 107 -2.04 9.65 18.13
C ARG A 107 -0.62 9.87 18.61
N ILE A 108 -0.08 11.04 18.27
CA ILE A 108 1.22 11.49 18.75
C ILE A 108 1.10 11.81 20.24
N GLU A 109 1.86 11.09 21.07
CA GLU A 109 1.87 11.32 22.51
C GLU A 109 2.80 12.49 22.86
N GLU A 110 4.02 12.44 22.32
CA GLU A 110 5.04 13.46 22.55
C GLU A 110 6.05 13.46 21.40
N THR A 111 6.44 14.66 20.96
CA THR A 111 7.52 14.85 19.98
C THR A 111 8.75 15.49 20.62
N ARG A 112 9.88 14.76 20.67
CA ARG A 112 11.16 15.30 21.15
C ARG A 112 12.15 15.47 20.01
N ILE A 113 12.66 16.69 19.88
CA ILE A 113 13.61 17.08 18.83
C ILE A 113 14.83 17.71 19.49
N ASN A 114 16.00 17.14 19.24
CA ASN A 114 17.27 17.71 19.68
C ASN A 114 18.08 18.16 18.46
N ILE A 115 18.39 19.46 18.38
CA ILE A 115 19.25 20.04 17.36
C ILE A 115 20.55 20.51 18.02
N GLU A 116 21.67 20.03 17.48
CA GLU A 116 23.01 20.36 17.95
C GLU A 116 23.81 21.12 16.88
N GLY A 117 24.89 21.77 17.30
CA GLY A 117 25.78 22.53 16.42
C GLY A 117 25.17 23.87 15.96
N GLN A 118 25.61 24.34 14.80
CA GLN A 118 25.29 25.69 14.28
C GLN A 118 23.79 25.88 13.98
N ALA A 119 23.05 24.78 13.73
CA ALA A 119 21.62 24.84 13.46
C ALA A 119 20.76 25.23 14.67
N ARG A 120 21.31 25.14 15.90
CA ARG A 120 20.59 25.54 17.13
C ARG A 120 20.28 27.03 17.18
N GLU A 121 21.17 27.85 16.62
CA GLU A 121 21.08 29.32 16.65
C GLU A 121 20.60 29.90 15.32
N ASP A 122 20.38 29.06 14.30
CA ASP A 122 19.94 29.49 12.99
C ASP A 122 18.44 29.77 12.95
N GLU A 123 18.07 30.99 12.56
CA GLU A 123 16.68 31.46 12.55
C GLU A 123 15.75 30.59 11.69
N ALA A 124 16.24 30.02 10.58
CA ALA A 124 15.40 29.19 9.72
C ALA A 124 15.06 27.85 10.39
N TYR A 125 15.99 27.27 11.15
CA TYR A 125 15.73 26.07 11.96
C TYR A 125 14.77 26.37 13.11
N ILE A 126 14.97 27.49 13.81
CA ILE A 126 14.06 27.91 14.89
C ILE A 126 12.64 28.08 14.36
N GLN A 127 12.46 28.68 13.18
CA GLN A 127 11.14 28.84 12.55
C GLN A 127 10.54 27.50 12.10
N LEU A 128 11.36 26.60 11.54
CA LEU A 128 10.91 25.27 11.14
C LEU A 128 10.46 24.44 12.36
N LEU A 129 11.17 24.53 13.49
CA LEU A 129 10.76 23.86 14.73
C LEU A 129 9.44 24.38 15.28
N LYS A 130 9.13 25.68 15.11
CA LYS A 130 7.89 26.27 15.60
C LYS A 130 6.67 25.91 14.75
N THR A 131 6.86 25.71 13.45
CA THR A 131 5.75 25.57 12.48
C THR A 131 5.62 24.17 11.89
N GLY A 132 6.71 23.41 11.83
CA GLY A 132 6.78 22.11 11.17
C GLY A 132 6.57 20.91 12.09
N VAL A 133 6.49 21.12 13.41
CA VAL A 133 6.30 20.03 14.38
C VAL A 133 4.82 19.84 14.65
N PRO A 134 4.26 18.64 14.42
CA PRO A 134 2.86 18.35 14.74
C PRO A 134 2.58 18.55 16.23
N PRO A 135 1.44 19.16 16.61
CA PRO A 135 1.01 19.22 17.99
C PRO A 135 0.74 17.82 18.57
N ASP A 136 0.98 17.66 19.86
CA ASP A 136 0.62 16.44 20.59
C ASP A 136 -0.91 16.20 20.51
N GLY A 137 -1.30 14.93 20.49
CA GLY A 137 -2.70 14.49 20.34
C GLY A 137 -3.23 14.47 18.90
N THR A 138 -2.47 15.00 17.93
CA THR A 138 -2.79 14.85 16.50
C THR A 138 -2.62 13.40 16.05
N ILE A 139 -3.34 13.01 14.99
CA ILE A 139 -3.22 11.68 14.40
C ILE A 139 -1.82 11.54 13.79
N LEU A 140 -1.20 10.39 14.01
CA LEU A 140 0.11 10.07 13.42
C LEU A 140 0.01 10.06 11.89
N ASP A 141 0.83 10.87 11.23
CA ASP A 141 1.00 10.86 9.77
C ASP A 141 2.49 10.76 9.42
N HIS A 142 2.85 9.68 8.75
CA HIS A 142 4.25 9.40 8.36
C HIS A 142 4.75 10.43 7.35
N GLY A 143 3.88 10.91 6.46
CA GLY A 143 4.20 11.94 5.48
C GLY A 143 4.56 13.28 6.14
N THR A 144 3.91 13.61 7.26
CA THR A 144 4.27 14.82 8.03
C THR A 144 5.67 14.70 8.62
N TYR A 145 6.01 13.55 9.22
CA TYR A 145 7.35 13.29 9.74
C TYR A 145 8.41 13.32 8.63
N ASP A 146 8.17 12.66 7.50
CA ASP A 146 9.11 12.59 6.38
C ASP A 146 9.33 13.96 5.72
N SER A 147 8.26 14.75 5.57
CA SER A 147 8.32 16.12 5.07
C SER A 147 9.12 17.04 6.00
N PHE A 148 8.91 16.91 7.31
CA PHE A 148 9.65 17.66 8.32
C PHE A 148 11.15 17.32 8.30
N LYS A 149 11.50 16.02 8.25
CA LYS A 149 12.88 15.56 8.11
C LYS A 149 13.53 16.07 6.83
N SER A 150 12.81 16.01 5.71
CA SER A 150 13.27 16.53 4.42
C SER A 150 13.52 18.04 4.46
N SER A 151 12.67 18.78 5.18
CA SER A 151 12.83 20.23 5.38
C SER A 151 14.10 20.56 6.18
N LEU A 152 14.39 19.79 7.24
CA LEU A 152 15.63 19.91 8.02
C LEU A 152 16.86 19.63 7.15
N THR A 153 16.87 18.53 6.39
CA THR A 153 17.97 18.20 5.49
C THR A 153 18.16 19.24 4.38
N GLY A 154 17.06 19.76 3.84
CA GLY A 154 17.09 20.80 2.82
C GLY A 154 17.68 22.13 3.33
N LEU A 155 17.42 22.50 4.59
CA LEU A 155 18.06 23.66 5.21
C LEU A 155 19.57 23.43 5.40
N ALA A 156 19.99 22.21 5.72
CA ALA A 156 21.40 21.86 5.94
C ALA A 156 22.24 22.16 4.70
N ILE A 157 21.75 21.67 3.57
CA ILE A 157 22.38 21.77 2.26
C ILE A 157 22.44 23.24 1.84
N ARG A 158 21.32 23.97 1.95
CA ARG A 158 21.24 25.37 1.52
C ARG A 158 22.15 26.31 2.33
N ARG A 159 22.35 26.01 3.61
CA ARG A 159 23.16 26.85 4.51
C ARG A 159 24.59 26.34 4.71
N ALA A 160 24.95 25.20 4.12
CA ALA A 160 26.22 24.52 4.33
C ALA A 160 26.55 24.26 5.81
N ILE A 161 25.52 23.97 6.62
CA ILE A 161 25.64 23.75 8.06
C ILE A 161 25.83 22.26 8.36
N LEU A 162 26.85 21.93 9.16
CA LEU A 162 27.01 20.59 9.74
C LEU A 162 26.07 20.42 10.93
N MET A 163 25.32 19.31 10.97
CA MET A 163 24.35 19.03 12.03
C MET A 163 24.35 17.58 12.47
N LEU A 164 24.03 17.37 13.75
CA LEU A 164 23.52 16.10 14.26
C LEU A 164 22.05 16.33 14.64
N ILE A 165 21.14 15.53 14.08
CA ILE A 165 19.70 15.59 14.41
C ILE A 165 19.29 14.24 14.98
N SER A 166 18.70 14.25 16.16
CA SER A 166 17.98 13.11 16.72
C SER A 166 16.50 13.47 16.87
N LEU A 167 15.64 12.71 16.18
CA LEU A 167 14.19 12.78 16.35
C LEU A 167 13.71 11.53 17.07
N LYS A 168 12.95 11.71 18.15
CA LYS A 168 12.25 10.62 18.82
C LYS A 168 10.79 11.01 18.97
N ALA A 169 9.93 10.22 18.34
CA ALA A 169 8.48 10.32 18.49
C ALA A 169 7.98 9.09 19.26
N SER A 170 7.06 9.31 20.20
CA SER A 170 6.30 8.27 20.89
C SER A 170 4.85 8.33 20.43
N TRP A 171 4.21 7.17 20.35
CA TRP A 171 2.80 7.03 20.03
C TRP A 171 2.16 6.00 20.95
N ALA A 172 0.93 6.29 21.35
CA ALA A 172 0.11 5.48 22.25
C ALA A 172 -0.88 4.60 21.47
#